data_AF-A0AAP2E3S4-F1
#
_entry.id   AF-A0AAP2E3S4-F1
#
_cell.length_a   1.000
_cell.length_b   1.000
_cell.length_c   1.000
_cell.angle_alpha   90.00
_cell.angle_beta   90.00
_cell.angle_gamma   90.00
#
_symmetry.space_group_name_H-M   'P 1'
#
loop_
_entity.id
_entity.type
_entity.pdbx_description
1 polymer ?
#
loop_
_entity_poly.entity_id
_entity_poly.type
_entity_poly.pdbx_seq_one_letter_code
_entity_poly.pdbx_strand_id
1 'polypeptide(L)' 'TGTAAVAKLELTREGKKTFTDYLVLAKFTEGWRIISKSFYRYP' A
#
# COMPACT_ATOMS: atom_id res chain seq x y z
N THR A 1 5.89 -20.55 1.78
CA THR A 1 5.57 -19.53 0.75
C THR A 1 4.24 -18.89 1.10
N GLY A 2 4.10 -17.57 0.96
CA GLY A 2 2.86 -16.84 1.26
C GLY A 2 2.18 -16.31 0.00
N THR A 3 0.85 -16.26 0.01
CA THR A 3 0.01 -15.74 -1.10
C THR A 3 -0.66 -14.41 -0.76
N ALA A 4 -0.46 -13.90 0.46
CA ALA A 4 -0.95 -12.61 0.92
C ALA A 4 0.22 -11.76 1.44
N ALA A 5 0.13 -10.45 1.21
CA ALA A 5 1.10 -9.48 1.70
C ALA A 5 0.41 -8.14 2.02
N VAL A 6 1.07 -7.33 2.86
CA VAL A 6 0.68 -5.95 3.12
C VAL A 6 1.89 -5.05 2.88
N ALA A 7 1.70 -3.95 2.16
CA ALA A 7 2.70 -2.91 1.98
C ALA A 7 2.23 -1.61 2.62
N LYS A 8 3.08 -1.00 3.45
CA LYS A 8 2.89 0.37 3.94
C LYS A 8 3.67 1.32 3.04
N LEU A 9 2.99 2.31 2.48
CA LEU A 9 3.58 3.35 1.62
C LEU A 9 3.43 4.71 2.29
N GLU A 10 4.51 5.48 2.37
CA GLU A 10 4.50 6.86 2.87
C GLU A 10 4.75 7.82 1.71
N LEU A 11 3.80 8.72 1.46
CA LEU A 11 3.92 9.75 0.42
C LEU A 11 4.33 11.08 1.03
N THR A 12 5.45 11.62 0.57
CA THR A 12 5.98 12.91 0.99
C THR A 12 5.95 13.88 -0.19
N ARG A 13 5.47 15.10 0.03
CA ARG A 13 5.52 16.21 -0.93
C ARG A 13 6.15 17.42 -0.24
N GLU A 14 7.13 18.04 -0.89
CA GLU A 14 7.82 19.23 -0.35
C GLU A 14 8.36 19.02 1.07
N GLY A 15 8.88 17.81 1.34
CA GLY A 15 9.39 17.41 2.65
C GLY A 15 8.33 17.09 3.71
N LYS A 16 7.03 17.29 3.43
CA LYS A 16 5.92 17.00 4.34
C LYS A 16 5.25 15.66 3.99
N LYS A 17 5.04 14.81 5.00
CA LYS A 17 4.22 13.59 4.85
C LYS A 17 2.78 14.00 4.54
N THR A 18 2.22 13.47 3.46
CA THR A 18 0.87 13.79 2.97
C THR A 18 -0.07 12.63 3.13
N PHE A 19 0.41 11.40 2.88
CA PHE A 19 -0.37 10.18 3.04
C PHE A 19 0.44 9.03 3.63
N THR A 20 -0.25 8.18 4.38
CA THR A 20 0.17 6.81 4.67
C THR A 20 -0.86 5.85 4.10
N ASP A 21 -0.46 5.02 3.14
CA ASP A 21 -1.31 4.00 2.52
C ASP A 21 -0.95 2.61 3.06
N TYR A 22 -1.96 1.77 3.27
CA TYR A 22 -1.81 0.33 3.47
C TYR A 22 -2.43 -0.39 2.29
N LEU A 23 -1.60 -1.12 1.54
CA LEU A 23 -1.99 -1.90 0.38
C LEU A 23 -2.04 -3.37 0.77
N VAL A 24 -3.19 -4.01 0.57
CA VAL A 24 -3.32 -5.47 0.71
C VAL A 24 -3.10 -6.09 -0.66
N LEU A 25 -2.23 -7.09 -0.73
CA LEU A 25 -1.87 -7.77 -1.96
C LEU A 25 -2.20 -9.26 -1.87
N ALA A 26 -2.66 -9.80 -2.99
CA ALA A 26 -2.78 -11.24 -3.20
C ALA A 26 -1.93 -11.66 -4.41
N LYS A 27 -1.37 -12.87 -4.33
CA LYS A 27 -0.58 -13.48 -5.41
C LYS A 27 -1.48 -14.31 -6.31
N PHE A 28 -1.59 -13.90 -7.56
CA PHE A 28 -2.26 -14.61 -8.65
C PHE A 28 -1.24 -15.32 -9.54
N THR A 29 -1.72 -16.10 -10.51
CA THR A 29 -0.89 -16.81 -11.50
C THR A 29 0.00 -15.85 -12.31
N GLU A 30 -0.52 -14.68 -12.62
CA GLU A 30 0.08 -13.59 -13.37
C GLU A 30 0.85 -12.59 -12.49
N GLY A 31 1.02 -12.91 -11.20
CA GLY A 31 1.79 -12.13 -10.24
C GLY A 31 0.95 -11.47 -9.15
N TRP A 32 1.57 -10.52 -8.43
CA TRP A 32 0.91 -9.82 -7.34
C TRP A 32 -0.07 -8.77 -7.86
N ARG A 33 -1.19 -8.60 -7.16
CA ARG A 33 -2.19 -7.57 -7.40
C ARG A 33 -2.58 -6.90 -6.09
N ILE A 34 -2.83 -5.59 -6.14
CA ILE A 34 -3.39 -4.84 -5.02
C ILE A 34 -4.89 -5.10 -5.02
N ILE A 35 -5.40 -5.70 -3.95
CA ILE A 35 -6.82 -6.04 -3.81
C ILE A 35 -7.56 -5.09 -2.87
N SER A 36 -6.84 -4.33 -2.05
CA SER A 36 -7.42 -3.27 -1.22
C SER A 36 -6.38 -2.19 -0.93
N LYS A 37 -6.88 -0.95 -0.75
CA LYS A 37 -6.11 0.19 -0.30
C LYS A 37 -6.92 0.93 0.76
N SER A 38 -6.30 1.18 1.92
CA SER A 38 -6.74 2.20 2.86
C SER A 38 -5.68 3.29 2.97
N PHE A 39 -6.10 4.51 3.30
CA PHE A 39 -5.18 5.63 3.44
C PHE A 39 -5.53 6.50 4.64
N TYR A 40 -4.50 7.08 5.24
CA TYR A 40 -4.60 8.22 6.15
C TYR A 40 -4.00 9.45 5.48
N ARG A 41 -4.75 10.54 5.46
CA ARG A 41 -4.27 11.84 4.96
C ARG A 41 -3.87 12.70 6.15
N TYR A 42 -2.63 13.18 6.15
CA TYR A 42 -2.14 14.09 7.18
C TYR A 42 -2.75 15.50 6.97
N PRO A 43 -3.00 16.27 8.06
CA PRO A 43 -3.49 17.64 7.99
C PRO A 43 -2.60 18.57 7.16
#